data_AF-A0A388LBM9-F1
#
_entry.id   AF-A0A388LBM9-F1
#
_cell.length_a   1.000
_cell.length_b   1.000
_cell.length_c   1.000
_cell.angle_alpha   90.00
_cell.angle_beta   90.00
_cell.angle_gamma   90.00
#
_symmetry.space_group_name_H-M   'P 1'
#
loop_
_entity.id
_entity.type
_entity.pdbx_description
1 polymer ?
#
loop_
_entity_poly.entity_id
_entity_poly.type
_entity_poly.pdbx_seq_one_letter_code
_entity_poly.pdbx_strand_id
1 'polypeptide(L)'
;MAVVAEEYYGHDEAGIRTAALCTESAVDAGAVPNASRRIKLIRERKVNSSAWRNIRLAFLPEGYPNSVTPDYLPFQTWDTLQGLSTYIRSMLSTQALLTGIGVGQNTASVLGATFQWFLRDFTGMLGGILFTLFKGSNLDSNAKQWRLTADFMNDIGMVLDLLSPMFPSVFVFMLCMGSLSRSITGVASGATRAALTQHFALRQNAADVSAKEGSQETLATMVGMLVGMLVARITSGHVLAIWGCFLILTAFHMYANYRAVSCLCLTSLNRERVSILLKAFVSSDKVLTPRQVAQREQILPLPFISFWNKWSVKTGGRYDRLIKFGVRLSSVDFGPREVHAGSWKCVHLCRSPQARDIG
;
A
#
# COMPACT_ATOMS: atom_id res chain seq x y z
N MET A 1 -9.07 39.18 11.57
CA MET A 1 -7.97 39.45 10.63
C MET A 1 -7.61 38.13 9.97
N ALA A 2 -8.14 37.84 8.78
CA ALA A 2 -7.77 36.63 8.06
C ALA A 2 -6.40 36.87 7.40
N VAL A 3 -5.45 35.97 7.65
CA VAL A 3 -4.17 35.95 6.95
C VAL A 3 -4.35 34.98 5.80
N VAL A 4 -4.33 35.48 4.57
CA VAL A 4 -4.39 34.64 3.37
C VAL A 4 -2.94 34.38 2.97
N ALA A 5 -2.52 33.12 3.08
CA ALA A 5 -1.23 32.67 2.60
C ALA A 5 -1.39 32.23 1.14
N GLU A 6 -1.09 33.10 0.18
CA GLU A 6 -0.98 32.70 -1.21
C GLU A 6 0.47 32.33 -1.55
N GLU A 7 0.65 31.12 -2.05
CA GLU A 7 1.95 30.66 -2.55
C GLU A 7 2.18 31.26 -3.94
N TYR A 8 2.91 32.37 -4.01
CA TYR A 8 3.21 33.05 -5.27
C TYR A 8 4.42 32.41 -5.96
N TYR A 9 4.23 31.85 -7.16
CA TYR A 9 5.31 31.28 -7.97
C TYR A 9 5.96 32.36 -8.85
N GLY A 10 6.72 33.26 -8.23
CA GLY A 10 7.58 34.20 -8.96
C GLY A 10 8.95 33.59 -9.23
N HIS A 11 9.34 33.46 -10.50
CA HIS A 11 10.72 33.17 -10.88
C HIS A 11 11.53 34.48 -10.84
N ASP A 12 12.48 34.62 -9.91
CA ASP A 12 13.59 35.55 -10.09
C ASP A 12 14.69 34.89 -10.95
N GLU A 13 15.53 35.69 -11.60
CA GLU A 13 16.62 35.21 -12.47
C GLU A 13 17.68 34.36 -11.71
N ALA A 14 17.56 34.21 -10.39
CA ALA A 14 18.41 33.38 -9.53
C ALA A 14 17.76 32.05 -9.10
N GLY A 15 16.49 31.79 -9.47
CA GLY A 15 15.77 30.55 -9.15
C GLY A 15 15.34 30.41 -7.69
N ILE A 16 15.26 31.50 -6.93
CA ILE A 16 14.83 31.50 -5.53
C ILE A 16 13.30 31.61 -5.49
N ARG A 17 12.64 30.62 -4.88
CA ARG A 17 11.19 30.67 -4.64
C ARG A 17 10.90 31.50 -3.39
N THR A 18 10.07 32.53 -3.51
CA THR A 18 9.62 33.37 -2.39
C THR A 18 8.10 33.30 -2.25
N ALA A 19 7.60 32.93 -1.07
CA ALA A 19 6.18 33.10 -0.73
C ALA A 19 5.99 34.41 0.06
N ALA A 20 4.86 35.09 -0.14
CA ALA A 20 4.50 36.29 0.61
C ALA A 20 3.15 36.07 1.30
N LEU A 21 3.04 36.48 2.56
CA LEU A 21 1.78 36.48 3.31
C LEU A 21 1.16 37.87 3.23
N CYS A 22 -0.05 37.97 2.67
CA CYS A 22 -0.80 39.22 2.60
C CYS A 22 -2.02 39.15 3.52
N THR A 23 -2.38 40.28 4.12
CA THR A 23 -3.61 40.40 4.91
C THR A 23 -4.72 40.96 4.02
N GLU A 24 -5.93 40.41 4.13
CA GLU A 24 -7.11 40.70 3.29
C GLU A 24 -7.37 42.19 3.00
N SER A 25 -7.07 43.07 3.96
CA SER A 25 -7.29 44.52 3.82
C SER A 25 -6.48 45.20 2.70
N ALA A 26 -5.54 44.50 2.06
CA ALA A 26 -4.72 45.00 0.96
C ALA A 26 -5.19 44.53 -0.43
N VAL A 27 -6.16 43.62 -0.53
CA VAL A 27 -6.59 43.01 -1.81
C VAL A 27 -7.74 43.79 -2.46
N ASP A 28 -8.64 44.39 -1.65
CA ASP A 28 -9.84 45.09 -2.15
C ASP A 28 -9.59 46.53 -2.62
N ALA A 29 -8.43 47.11 -2.30
CA ALA A 29 -8.02 48.39 -2.82
C ALA A 29 -6.86 48.13 -3.78
N GLY A 30 -6.97 48.52 -5.06
CA GLY A 30 -5.92 48.43 -6.07
C GLY A 30 -4.65 49.26 -5.78
N ALA A 31 -4.30 49.43 -4.51
CA ALA A 31 -3.08 50.01 -4.02
C ALA A 31 -1.96 48.95 -4.04
N VAL A 32 -0.82 49.33 -4.62
CA VAL A 32 0.43 48.58 -4.48
C VAL A 32 0.72 48.43 -2.98
N PRO A 33 0.78 47.20 -2.44
CA PRO A 33 0.82 47.00 -1.00
C PRO A 33 2.12 47.56 -0.41
N ASN A 34 1.97 48.43 0.58
CA ASN A 34 3.08 49.06 1.28
C ASN A 34 3.97 47.97 1.91
N ALA A 35 5.27 48.02 1.58
CA ALA A 35 6.24 46.92 1.65
C ALA A 35 6.69 46.46 3.06
N SER A 36 5.82 46.44 4.07
CA SER A 36 6.27 46.41 5.47
C SER A 36 6.30 45.05 6.18
N ARG A 37 5.85 43.93 5.59
CA ARG A 37 6.12 42.57 6.16
C ARG A 37 6.27 41.48 5.10
N ARG A 38 7.39 41.50 4.35
CA ARG A 38 7.80 40.36 3.52
C ARG A 38 8.59 39.35 4.37
N ILE A 39 8.01 38.19 4.67
CA ILE A 39 8.76 37.05 5.20
C ILE A 39 9.42 36.34 4.02
N LYS A 40 10.74 36.44 3.88
CA LYS A 40 11.48 35.79 2.80
C LYS A 40 11.81 34.34 3.23
N LEU A 41 11.00 33.38 2.80
CA LEU A 41 11.31 31.96 2.96
C LEU A 41 12.38 31.58 1.94
N ILE A 42 13.65 31.59 2.36
CA ILE A 42 14.76 31.12 1.53
C ILE A 42 14.88 29.61 1.74
N ARG A 43 14.47 28.80 0.74
CA ARG A 43 14.83 27.38 0.74
C ARG A 43 16.33 27.28 0.47
N GLU A 44 17.12 27.01 1.50
CA GLU A 44 18.55 26.74 1.37
C GLU A 44 18.77 25.64 0.32
N ARG A 45 19.31 25.99 -0.84
CA ARG A 45 19.88 25.00 -1.76
C ARG A 45 21.24 24.62 -1.20
N LYS A 46 21.29 23.56 -0.38
CA LYS A 46 22.57 22.99 0.10
C LYS A 46 23.30 22.30 -1.05
N VAL A 47 24.09 23.07 -1.78
CA VAL A 47 24.86 22.67 -2.99
C VAL A 47 26.07 21.76 -2.67
N ASN A 48 26.38 21.46 -1.41
CA ASN A 48 27.49 20.55 -1.08
C ASN A 48 26.98 19.28 -0.36
N SER A 49 26.49 18.30 -1.11
CA SER A 49 26.11 16.97 -0.59
C SER A 49 27.12 15.91 -1.00
N SER A 50 27.75 15.28 0.00
CA SER A 50 28.42 13.98 -0.17
C SER A 50 27.49 13.00 -0.88
N ALA A 51 28.01 12.15 -1.78
CA ALA A 51 27.23 11.15 -2.52
C ALA A 51 26.29 10.31 -1.63
N TRP A 52 26.75 9.97 -0.41
CA TRP A 52 25.94 9.27 0.59
C TRP A 52 24.67 10.01 1.03
N ARG A 53 24.74 11.34 1.15
CA ARG A 53 23.58 12.18 1.46
C ARG A 53 22.59 12.16 0.30
N ASN A 54 23.07 12.18 -0.94
CA ASN A 54 22.22 12.12 -2.13
C ASN A 54 21.52 10.76 -2.25
N ILE A 55 22.23 9.66 -1.97
CA ILE A 55 21.64 8.32 -1.91
C ILE A 55 20.55 8.26 -0.84
N ARG A 56 20.83 8.74 0.38
CA ARG A 56 19.80 8.78 1.44
C ARG A 56 18.59 9.63 1.04
N LEU A 57 18.80 10.78 0.40
CA LEU A 57 17.71 11.63 -0.08
C LEU A 57 16.91 11.01 -1.23
N ALA A 58 17.50 10.10 -2.01
CA ALA A 58 16.79 9.40 -3.08
C ALA A 58 15.87 8.29 -2.54
N PHE A 59 16.29 7.60 -1.48
CA PHE A 59 15.61 6.39 -1.00
C PHE A 59 14.90 6.55 0.35
N LEU A 60 15.21 7.55 1.16
CA LEU A 60 14.57 7.74 2.47
C LEU A 60 13.81 9.07 2.54
N PRO A 61 12.65 9.10 3.23
CA PRO A 61 11.90 10.33 3.40
C PRO A 61 12.69 11.41 4.13
N GLU A 62 12.40 12.67 3.82
CA GLU A 62 13.01 13.82 4.48
C GLU A 62 12.72 13.79 5.99
N GLY A 63 13.75 13.96 6.81
CA GLY A 63 13.64 13.88 8.27
C GLY A 63 13.59 12.45 8.85
N TYR A 64 13.88 11.43 8.03
CA TYR A 64 14.05 10.05 8.51
C TYR A 64 15.11 9.98 9.64
N PRO A 65 14.89 9.20 10.72
CA PRO A 65 13.76 8.28 10.94
C PRO A 65 12.49 8.92 11.55
N ASN A 66 12.55 10.18 11.97
CA ASN A 66 11.49 10.82 12.77
C ASN A 66 10.29 11.33 11.95
N SER A 67 10.33 11.20 10.63
CA SER A 67 9.26 11.59 9.70
C SER A 67 8.35 10.44 9.29
N VAL A 68 8.70 9.20 9.66
CA VAL A 68 7.92 8.00 9.36
C VAL A 68 7.67 7.15 10.59
N THR A 69 6.66 6.27 10.53
CA THR A 69 6.40 5.33 11.63
C THR A 69 7.56 4.33 11.80
N PRO A 70 7.78 3.79 13.02
CA PRO A 70 8.92 2.90 13.31
C PRO A 70 8.92 1.59 12.51
N ASP A 71 7.77 1.17 11.99
CA ASP A 71 7.59 -0.03 11.16
C ASP A 71 7.92 0.18 9.67
N TYR A 72 8.21 1.42 9.24
CA TYR A 72 8.54 1.73 7.84
C TYR A 72 9.73 0.93 7.31
N LEU A 73 10.91 1.05 7.93
CA LEU A 73 12.12 0.40 7.39
C LEU A 73 12.05 -1.14 7.43
N PRO A 74 11.57 -1.78 8.52
CA PRO A 74 11.35 -3.22 8.52
C PRO A 74 10.39 -3.66 7.41
N PHE A 75 9.29 -2.94 7.20
CA PHE A 75 8.35 -3.22 6.12
C PHE A 75 9.02 -3.08 4.75
N GLN A 76 9.65 -1.94 4.47
CA GLN A 76 10.28 -1.64 3.17
C GLN A 76 11.39 -2.63 2.81
N THR A 77 12.11 -3.13 3.80
CA THR A 77 13.13 -4.17 3.57
C THR A 77 12.51 -5.46 3.03
N TRP A 78 11.44 -5.94 3.68
CA TRP A 78 10.75 -7.16 3.23
C TRP A 78 9.96 -6.94 1.94
N ASP A 79 9.36 -5.77 1.77
CA ASP A 79 8.66 -5.37 0.54
C ASP A 79 9.61 -5.32 -0.67
N THR A 80 10.81 -4.74 -0.49
CA THR A 80 11.85 -4.71 -1.53
C THR A 80 12.31 -6.11 -1.92
N LEU A 81 12.54 -7.00 -0.93
CA LEU A 81 12.93 -8.38 -1.17
C LEU A 81 11.82 -9.18 -1.89
N GLN A 82 10.57 -8.96 -1.49
CA GLN A 82 9.40 -9.52 -2.14
C GLN A 82 9.30 -9.04 -3.60
N GLY A 83 9.42 -7.73 -3.83
CA GLY A 83 9.42 -7.12 -5.17
C GLY A 83 10.52 -7.67 -6.06
N LEU A 84 11.75 -7.78 -5.55
CA LEU A 84 12.87 -8.38 -6.28
C LEU A 84 12.54 -9.79 -6.78
N SER A 85 11.96 -10.64 -5.92
CA SER A 85 11.51 -11.98 -6.30
C SER A 85 10.45 -11.94 -7.40
N THR A 86 9.47 -11.04 -7.30
CA THR A 86 8.43 -10.85 -8.31
C THR A 86 9.02 -10.50 -9.67
N TYR A 87 9.97 -9.56 -9.75
CA TYR A 87 10.56 -9.17 -11.04
C TYR A 87 11.41 -10.28 -11.66
N ILE A 88 12.13 -11.08 -10.87
CA ILE A 88 12.88 -12.24 -11.38
C ILE A 88 11.92 -13.27 -11.98
N ARG A 89 10.86 -13.64 -11.24
CA ARG A 89 9.83 -14.57 -11.74
C ARG A 89 9.10 -14.02 -12.96
N SER A 90 8.91 -12.70 -13.03
CA SER A 90 8.23 -12.06 -14.15
C SER A 90 8.98 -12.30 -15.44
N MET A 91 10.32 -12.30 -15.43
CA MET A 91 11.10 -12.59 -16.65
C MET A 91 10.86 -14.03 -17.14
N LEU A 92 10.84 -15.01 -16.23
CA LEU A 92 10.55 -16.42 -16.56
C LEU A 92 9.12 -16.59 -17.12
N SER A 93 8.16 -16.00 -16.41
CA SER A 93 6.75 -15.99 -16.79
C SER A 93 6.51 -15.33 -18.16
N THR A 94 7.14 -14.18 -18.40
CA THR A 94 7.04 -13.46 -19.69
C THR A 94 7.67 -14.25 -20.82
N GLN A 95 8.83 -14.87 -20.62
CA GLN A 95 9.47 -15.71 -21.64
C GLN A 95 8.56 -16.89 -22.05
N ALA A 96 7.98 -17.58 -21.06
CA ALA A 96 7.04 -18.68 -21.32
C ALA A 96 5.80 -18.18 -22.06
N LEU A 97 5.23 -17.07 -21.61
CA LEU A 97 4.06 -16.48 -22.24
C LEU A 97 4.32 -16.09 -23.72
N LEU A 98 5.44 -15.41 -24.00
CA LEU A 98 5.82 -15.03 -25.37
C LEU A 98 6.02 -16.27 -26.25
N THR A 99 6.58 -17.35 -25.69
CA THR A 99 6.68 -18.64 -26.37
C THR A 99 5.29 -19.21 -26.70
N GLY A 100 4.35 -19.13 -25.75
CA GLY A 100 2.96 -19.58 -25.95
C GLY A 100 2.18 -18.78 -27.01
N ILE A 101 2.45 -17.48 -27.13
CA ILE A 101 1.90 -16.62 -28.19
C ILE A 101 2.45 -17.01 -29.58
N GLY A 102 3.58 -17.72 -29.63
CA GLY A 102 4.22 -18.15 -30.87
C GLY A 102 5.33 -17.22 -31.36
N VAL A 103 5.90 -16.39 -30.47
CA VAL A 103 7.08 -15.58 -30.81
C VAL A 103 8.22 -16.52 -31.24
N GLY A 104 8.70 -16.33 -32.47
CA GLY A 104 9.75 -17.16 -33.08
C GLY A 104 9.24 -18.37 -33.89
N GLN A 105 7.93 -18.57 -34.02
CA GLN A 105 7.35 -19.62 -34.86
C GLN A 105 6.94 -19.08 -36.24
N ASN A 106 7.26 -19.81 -37.32
CA ASN A 106 6.92 -19.41 -38.69
C ASN A 106 5.41 -19.45 -38.99
N THR A 107 4.64 -20.16 -38.17
CA THR A 107 3.19 -20.34 -38.30
C THR A 107 2.37 -19.30 -37.53
N ALA A 108 3.01 -18.53 -36.65
CA ALA A 108 2.34 -17.52 -35.84
C ALA A 108 2.17 -16.22 -36.64
N SER A 109 0.96 -15.66 -36.65
CA SER A 109 0.69 -14.38 -37.31
C SER A 109 0.72 -13.22 -36.31
N VAL A 110 1.25 -12.07 -36.75
CA VAL A 110 1.26 -10.84 -35.95
C VAL A 110 -0.17 -10.42 -35.57
N LEU A 111 -1.13 -10.57 -36.49
CA LEU A 111 -2.54 -10.28 -36.23
C LEU A 111 -3.14 -11.19 -35.13
N GLY A 112 -2.84 -12.49 -35.18
CA GLY A 112 -3.28 -13.44 -34.16
C GLY A 112 -2.71 -13.12 -32.78
N ALA A 113 -1.39 -12.85 -32.70
CA ALA A 113 -0.74 -12.43 -31.46
C ALA A 113 -1.33 -11.11 -30.92
N THR A 114 -1.65 -10.16 -31.81
CA THR A 114 -2.27 -8.89 -31.45
C THR A 114 -3.67 -9.10 -30.86
N PHE A 115 -4.47 -9.98 -31.47
CA PHE A 115 -5.81 -10.31 -30.96
C PHE A 115 -5.76 -10.98 -29.58
N GLN A 116 -4.80 -11.88 -29.36
CA GLN A 116 -4.57 -12.50 -28.05
C GLN A 116 -4.20 -11.46 -26.98
N TRP A 117 -3.32 -10.52 -27.30
CA TRP A 117 -2.95 -9.40 -26.41
C TRP A 117 -4.14 -8.49 -26.10
N PHE A 118 -4.92 -8.12 -27.13
CA PHE A 118 -6.13 -7.33 -26.96
C PHE A 118 -7.11 -8.02 -26.01
N LEU A 119 -7.45 -9.29 -26.25
CA LEU A 119 -8.45 -9.99 -25.44
C LEU A 119 -7.98 -10.13 -23.98
N ARG A 120 -6.70 -10.40 -23.79
CA ARG A 120 -6.06 -10.45 -22.48
C ARG A 120 -6.18 -9.11 -21.73
N ASP A 121 -5.81 -8.01 -22.37
CA ASP A 121 -5.81 -6.68 -21.73
C ASP A 121 -7.23 -6.19 -21.48
N PHE A 122 -8.13 -6.37 -22.45
CA PHE A 122 -9.55 -6.06 -22.32
C PHE A 122 -10.19 -6.81 -21.14
N THR A 123 -9.97 -8.14 -21.05
CA THR A 123 -10.49 -8.95 -19.94
C THR A 123 -9.94 -8.49 -18.59
N GLY A 124 -8.63 -8.21 -18.53
CA GLY A 124 -7.99 -7.69 -17.32
C GLY A 124 -8.59 -6.36 -16.88
N MET A 125 -8.67 -5.37 -17.77
CA MET A 125 -9.20 -4.05 -17.48
C MET A 125 -10.67 -4.10 -17.01
N LEU A 126 -11.53 -4.84 -17.71
CA LEU A 126 -12.92 -5.06 -17.29
C LEU A 126 -12.99 -5.70 -15.91
N GLY A 127 -12.16 -6.72 -15.66
CA GLY A 127 -12.06 -7.39 -14.37
C GLY A 127 -11.71 -6.46 -13.21
N GLY A 128 -10.75 -5.57 -13.42
CA GLY A 128 -10.32 -4.59 -12.43
C GLY A 128 -11.42 -3.58 -12.10
N ILE A 129 -12.16 -3.11 -13.11
CA ILE A 129 -13.32 -2.22 -12.92
C ILE A 129 -14.40 -2.96 -12.11
N LEU A 130 -14.78 -4.17 -12.52
CA LEU A 130 -15.79 -4.97 -11.80
C LEU A 130 -15.37 -5.24 -10.36
N PHE A 131 -14.12 -5.62 -10.12
CA PHE A 131 -13.59 -5.83 -8.78
C PHE A 131 -13.70 -4.55 -7.93
N THR A 132 -13.36 -3.39 -8.49
CA THR A 132 -13.50 -2.10 -7.82
C THR A 132 -14.95 -1.80 -7.46
N LEU A 133 -15.89 -2.05 -8.38
CA LEU A 133 -17.33 -1.88 -8.13
C LEU A 133 -17.82 -2.74 -6.96
N PHE A 134 -17.35 -3.99 -6.83
CA PHE A 134 -17.79 -4.90 -5.78
C PHE A 134 -17.04 -4.76 -4.45
N LYS A 135 -15.77 -4.33 -4.46
CA LYS A 135 -14.87 -4.41 -3.29
C LYS A 135 -14.12 -3.12 -2.94
N GLY A 136 -14.21 -2.06 -3.74
CA GLY A 136 -13.39 -0.85 -3.58
C GLY A 136 -13.53 -0.15 -2.23
N SER A 137 -14.70 -0.21 -1.57
CA SER A 137 -15.00 0.57 -0.36
C SER A 137 -14.35 0.09 0.94
N ASN A 138 -13.67 -1.07 0.95
CA ASN A 138 -13.12 -1.66 2.18
C ASN A 138 -11.66 -2.16 2.02
N LEU A 139 -10.97 -1.77 0.95
CA LEU A 139 -9.61 -2.26 0.66
C LEU A 139 -8.58 -1.73 1.67
N ASP A 140 -8.71 -0.46 2.07
CA ASP A 140 -7.84 0.21 3.04
C ASP A 140 -8.05 -0.29 4.48
N SER A 141 -9.29 -0.61 4.85
CA SER A 141 -9.67 -1.07 6.19
C SER A 141 -8.95 -2.36 6.59
N ASN A 142 -8.76 -3.27 5.64
CA ASN A 142 -8.07 -4.55 5.85
C ASN A 142 -6.77 -4.63 5.05
N ALA A 143 -5.99 -3.54 5.04
CA ALA A 143 -4.81 -3.41 4.19
C ALA A 143 -3.82 -4.60 4.29
N LYS A 144 -3.60 -5.14 5.49
CA LYS A 144 -2.75 -6.32 5.71
C LYS A 144 -3.21 -7.54 4.90
N GLN A 145 -4.49 -7.89 5.03
CA GLN A 145 -5.09 -9.07 4.37
C GLN A 145 -5.17 -8.88 2.85
N TRP A 146 -5.54 -7.67 2.42
CA TRP A 146 -5.62 -7.36 1.00
C TRP A 146 -4.27 -7.36 0.30
N ARG A 147 -3.20 -6.98 1.02
CA ARG A 147 -1.84 -7.05 0.48
C ARG A 147 -1.38 -8.51 0.27
N LEU A 148 -1.62 -9.40 1.24
CA LEU A 148 -1.40 -10.84 1.04
C LEU A 148 -2.26 -11.41 -0.09
N THR A 149 -3.52 -10.99 -0.19
CA THR A 149 -4.44 -11.46 -1.23
C THR A 149 -4.00 -10.99 -2.61
N ALA A 150 -3.58 -9.73 -2.74
CA ALA A 150 -3.12 -9.15 -4.00
C ALA A 150 -1.91 -9.92 -4.55
N ASP A 151 -0.91 -10.17 -3.70
CA ASP A 151 0.29 -10.89 -4.10
C ASP A 151 0.02 -12.38 -4.39
N PHE A 152 -0.92 -13.00 -3.68
CA PHE A 152 -1.37 -14.35 -4.01
C PHE A 152 -2.08 -14.41 -5.38
N MET A 153 -2.95 -13.43 -5.69
CA MET A 153 -3.54 -13.32 -7.05
C MET A 153 -2.46 -13.08 -8.11
N ASN A 154 -1.45 -12.27 -7.81
CA ASN A 154 -0.33 -12.05 -8.73
C ASN A 154 0.37 -13.37 -9.06
N ASP A 155 0.63 -14.18 -8.04
CA ASP A 155 1.26 -15.50 -8.18
C ASP A 155 0.41 -16.45 -9.03
N ILE A 156 -0.92 -16.46 -8.88
CA ILE A 156 -1.82 -17.21 -9.77
C ILE A 156 -1.64 -16.74 -11.21
N GLY A 157 -1.63 -15.42 -11.45
CA GLY A 157 -1.45 -14.88 -12.79
C GLY A 157 -0.13 -15.31 -13.43
N MET A 158 0.97 -15.26 -12.68
CA MET A 158 2.28 -15.68 -13.15
C MET A 158 2.38 -17.19 -13.38
N VAL A 159 1.74 -18.01 -12.53
CA VAL A 159 1.65 -19.45 -12.74
C VAL A 159 0.88 -19.75 -14.02
N LEU A 160 -0.25 -19.07 -14.27
CA LEU A 160 -1.02 -19.25 -15.50
C LEU A 160 -0.21 -18.87 -16.74
N ASP A 161 0.53 -17.76 -16.69
CA ASP A 161 1.43 -17.34 -17.77
C ASP A 161 2.50 -18.42 -18.04
N LEU A 162 3.13 -18.98 -16.99
CA LEU A 162 4.14 -20.04 -17.09
C LEU A 162 3.57 -21.39 -17.59
N LEU A 163 2.36 -21.73 -17.14
CA LEU A 163 1.67 -22.99 -17.44
C LEU A 163 1.03 -22.97 -18.83
N SER A 164 0.63 -21.79 -19.30
CA SER A 164 -0.19 -21.64 -20.51
C SER A 164 0.35 -22.32 -21.77
N PRO A 165 1.67 -22.31 -22.06
CA PRO A 165 2.20 -22.95 -23.27
C PRO A 165 2.04 -24.47 -23.27
N MET A 166 1.83 -25.09 -22.10
CA MET A 166 1.63 -26.54 -21.97
C MET A 166 0.22 -26.98 -22.40
N PHE A 167 -0.74 -26.05 -22.52
CA PHE A 167 -2.11 -26.37 -22.94
C PHE A 167 -2.60 -25.42 -24.05
N PRO A 168 -2.15 -25.64 -25.30
CA PRO A 168 -2.50 -24.77 -26.44
C PRO A 168 -4.01 -24.61 -26.67
N SER A 169 -4.81 -25.65 -26.41
CA SER A 169 -6.27 -25.64 -26.62
C SER A 169 -7.01 -24.64 -25.73
N VAL A 170 -6.47 -24.32 -24.55
CA VAL A 170 -7.05 -23.40 -23.56
C VAL A 170 -6.10 -22.22 -23.27
N PHE A 171 -5.10 -22.00 -24.12
CA PHE A 171 -4.08 -20.97 -23.95
C PHE A 171 -4.68 -19.58 -23.72
N VAL A 172 -5.58 -19.16 -24.62
CA VAL A 172 -6.22 -17.83 -24.57
C VAL A 172 -7.06 -17.66 -23.30
N PHE A 173 -7.71 -18.73 -22.84
CA PHE A 173 -8.47 -18.70 -21.60
C PHE A 173 -7.55 -18.50 -20.39
N MET A 174 -6.47 -19.27 -20.27
CA MET A 174 -5.49 -19.10 -19.18
C MET A 174 -4.84 -17.71 -19.22
N LEU A 175 -4.52 -17.22 -20.41
CA LEU A 175 -3.98 -15.88 -20.62
C LEU A 175 -4.92 -14.79 -20.08
N CYS A 176 -6.22 -14.89 -20.39
CA CYS A 176 -7.23 -13.95 -19.91
C CYS A 176 -7.44 -14.07 -18.40
N MET A 177 -7.47 -15.28 -17.85
CA MET A 177 -7.56 -15.51 -16.40
C MET A 177 -6.35 -14.97 -15.64
N GLY A 178 -5.14 -15.12 -16.20
CA GLY A 178 -3.92 -14.55 -15.63
C GLY A 178 -3.96 -13.03 -15.59
N SER A 179 -4.41 -12.40 -16.69
CA SER A 179 -4.62 -10.95 -16.77
C SER A 179 -5.70 -10.44 -15.80
N LEU A 180 -6.83 -11.14 -15.69
CA LEU A 180 -7.88 -10.86 -14.72
C LEU A 180 -7.31 -10.87 -13.29
N SER A 181 -6.54 -11.91 -12.95
CA SER A 181 -5.92 -12.05 -11.63
C SER A 181 -4.95 -10.89 -11.33
N ARG A 182 -4.06 -10.56 -12.28
CA ARG A 182 -3.13 -9.41 -12.16
C ARG A 182 -3.83 -8.06 -12.09
N SER A 183 -4.98 -7.90 -12.73
CA SER A 183 -5.79 -6.68 -12.63
C SER A 183 -6.38 -6.49 -11.23
N ILE A 184 -6.89 -7.58 -10.63
CA ILE A 184 -7.34 -7.59 -9.23
C ILE A 184 -6.18 -7.24 -8.29
N THR A 185 -5.01 -7.82 -8.51
CA THR A 185 -3.76 -7.45 -7.80
C THR A 185 -3.49 -5.96 -7.92
N GLY A 186 -3.54 -5.39 -9.13
CA GLY A 186 -3.26 -3.98 -9.37
C GLY A 186 -4.15 -3.05 -8.55
N VAL A 187 -5.46 -3.33 -8.52
CA VAL A 187 -6.43 -2.54 -7.73
C VAL A 187 -6.16 -2.68 -6.22
N ALA A 188 -6.04 -3.92 -5.72
CA ALA A 188 -5.85 -4.18 -4.29
C ALA A 188 -4.48 -3.67 -3.78
N SER A 189 -3.41 -3.89 -4.55
CA SER A 189 -2.07 -3.39 -4.26
C SER A 189 -2.04 -1.86 -4.27
N GLY A 190 -2.66 -1.21 -5.26
CA GLY A 190 -2.76 0.25 -5.33
C GLY A 190 -3.48 0.86 -4.12
N ALA A 191 -4.63 0.29 -3.74
CA ALA A 191 -5.41 0.77 -2.59
C ALA A 191 -4.68 0.54 -1.25
N THR A 192 -4.09 -0.65 -1.06
CA THR A 192 -3.34 -0.97 0.16
C THR A 192 -2.07 -0.13 0.27
N ARG A 193 -1.35 0.09 -0.83
CA ARG A 193 -0.18 0.98 -0.89
C ARG A 193 -0.57 2.40 -0.47
N ALA A 194 -1.64 2.96 -1.02
CA ALA A 194 -2.12 4.28 -0.61
C ALA A 194 -2.40 4.36 0.90
N ALA A 195 -3.07 3.34 1.46
CA ALA A 195 -3.33 3.27 2.91
C ALA A 195 -2.03 3.18 3.75
N LEU A 196 -1.03 2.42 3.27
CA LEU A 196 0.26 2.29 3.93
C LEU A 196 1.10 3.56 3.84
N THR A 197 1.14 4.23 2.70
CA THR A 197 1.80 5.53 2.54
C THR A 197 1.23 6.55 3.55
N GLN A 198 -0.09 6.58 3.74
CA GLN A 198 -0.72 7.43 4.76
C GLN A 198 -0.37 7.00 6.19
N HIS A 199 -0.33 5.70 6.45
CA HIS A 199 0.10 5.16 7.74
C HIS A 199 1.53 5.58 8.08
N PHE A 200 2.46 5.43 7.13
CA PHE A 200 3.87 5.76 7.32
C PHE A 200 4.11 7.25 7.50
N ALA A 201 3.29 8.13 6.91
CA ALA A 201 3.47 9.58 7.02
C ALA A 201 3.14 10.12 8.43
N LEU A 202 4.16 10.61 9.15
CA LEU A 202 3.98 11.26 10.45
C LEU A 202 3.87 12.79 10.38
N ARG A 203 4.39 13.42 9.32
CA ARG A 203 4.53 14.89 9.21
C ARG A 203 3.82 15.47 7.99
N GLN A 204 2.66 14.92 7.63
CA GLN A 204 1.95 15.27 6.38
C GLN A 204 2.83 15.13 5.14
N ASN A 205 3.74 14.14 5.17
CA ASN A 205 4.76 13.88 4.18
C ASN A 205 4.43 12.67 3.29
N ALA A 206 3.15 12.36 3.08
CA ALA A 206 2.71 11.19 2.32
C ALA A 206 3.21 11.20 0.87
N ALA A 207 3.27 12.37 0.23
CA ALA A 207 3.81 12.50 -1.12
C ALA A 207 5.32 12.19 -1.17
N ASP A 208 6.08 12.63 -0.16
CA ASP A 208 7.50 12.33 -0.06
C ASP A 208 7.71 10.83 0.20
N VAL A 209 6.98 10.23 1.14
CA VAL A 209 6.98 8.77 1.36
C VAL A 209 6.72 8.02 0.07
N SER A 210 5.64 8.34 -0.64
CA SER A 210 5.28 7.72 -1.93
C SER A 210 6.41 7.84 -2.97
N ALA A 211 7.04 9.02 -3.09
CA ALA A 211 8.14 9.22 -4.03
C ALA A 211 9.38 8.38 -3.69
N LYS A 212 9.70 8.20 -2.40
CA LYS A 212 10.83 7.36 -1.97
C LYS A 212 10.54 5.88 -2.11
N GLU A 213 9.33 5.46 -1.77
CA GLU A 213 8.85 4.10 -2.03
C GLU A 213 8.92 3.77 -3.53
N GLY A 214 8.47 4.67 -4.39
CA GLY A 214 8.60 4.52 -5.84
C GLY A 214 10.05 4.41 -6.33
N SER A 215 10.99 5.13 -5.70
CA SER A 215 12.42 5.01 -6.01
C SER A 215 13.00 3.66 -5.57
N GLN A 216 12.60 3.16 -4.40
CA GLN A 216 12.99 1.83 -3.90
C GLN A 216 12.45 0.73 -4.81
N GLU A 217 11.17 0.79 -5.18
CA GLU A 217 10.53 -0.14 -6.11
C GLU A 217 11.19 -0.12 -7.49
N THR A 218 11.52 1.06 -8.01
CA THR A 218 12.23 1.20 -9.29
C THR A 218 13.59 0.51 -9.25
N LEU A 219 14.37 0.71 -8.18
CA LEU A 219 15.66 0.04 -8.03
C LEU A 219 15.51 -1.48 -7.94
N ALA A 220 14.54 -1.95 -7.16
CA ALA A 220 14.22 -3.38 -7.05
C ALA A 220 13.82 -3.97 -8.40
N THR A 221 13.02 -3.24 -9.18
CA THR A 221 12.64 -3.58 -10.56
C THR A 221 13.87 -3.73 -11.45
N MET A 222 14.75 -2.74 -11.47
CA MET A 222 15.96 -2.76 -12.30
C MET A 222 16.85 -3.96 -11.99
N VAL A 223 17.14 -4.18 -10.70
CA VAL A 223 17.96 -5.33 -10.27
C VAL A 223 17.26 -6.65 -10.57
N GLY A 224 15.97 -6.75 -10.29
CA GLY A 224 15.18 -7.96 -10.50
C GLY A 224 15.03 -8.34 -11.97
N MET A 225 14.90 -7.37 -12.87
CA MET A 225 14.88 -7.63 -14.32
C MET A 225 16.25 -8.11 -14.81
N LEU A 226 17.36 -7.51 -14.37
CA LEU A 226 18.70 -7.95 -14.74
C LEU A 226 18.98 -9.38 -14.30
N VAL A 227 18.71 -9.68 -13.02
CA VAL A 227 18.86 -11.03 -12.46
C VAL A 227 17.88 -12.00 -13.13
N GLY A 228 16.62 -11.60 -13.34
CA GLY A 228 15.60 -12.39 -14.00
C GLY A 228 15.96 -12.77 -15.42
N MET A 229 16.51 -11.84 -16.20
CA MET A 229 16.98 -12.11 -17.55
C MET A 229 18.18 -13.08 -17.56
N LEU A 230 19.12 -12.92 -16.62
CA LEU A 230 20.23 -13.85 -16.45
C LEU A 230 19.73 -15.26 -16.11
N VAL A 231 18.81 -15.38 -15.15
CA VAL A 231 18.19 -16.65 -14.77
C VAL A 231 17.47 -17.27 -15.98
N ALA A 232 16.63 -16.50 -16.69
CA ALA A 232 15.94 -16.93 -17.90
C ALA A 232 16.89 -17.46 -18.98
N ARG A 233 18.05 -16.81 -19.15
CA ARG A 233 19.08 -17.24 -20.11
C ARG A 233 19.74 -18.56 -19.71
N ILE A 234 20.05 -18.74 -18.43
CA ILE A 234 20.71 -19.94 -17.88
C ILE A 234 19.72 -21.13 -17.87
N THR A 235 18.46 -20.90 -17.52
CA THR A 235 17.44 -21.96 -17.46
C THR A 235 16.78 -22.24 -18.81
N SER A 236 17.15 -21.52 -19.87
CA SER A 236 16.58 -21.69 -21.21
C SER A 236 16.74 -23.14 -21.70
N GLY A 237 15.65 -23.76 -22.15
CA GLY A 237 15.62 -25.15 -22.58
C GLY A 237 15.51 -26.18 -21.44
N HIS A 238 15.60 -25.77 -20.18
CA HIS A 238 15.55 -26.65 -19.01
C HIS A 238 14.27 -26.45 -18.20
N VAL A 239 13.18 -27.12 -18.59
CA VAL A 239 11.84 -26.96 -17.99
C VAL A 239 11.83 -27.17 -16.46
N LEU A 240 12.51 -28.21 -15.96
CA LEU A 240 12.60 -28.46 -14.52
C LEU A 240 13.32 -27.33 -13.76
N ALA A 241 14.35 -26.73 -14.37
CA ALA A 241 15.09 -25.62 -13.76
C ALA A 241 14.23 -24.34 -13.72
N ILE A 242 13.46 -24.08 -14.78
CA ILE A 242 12.51 -22.94 -14.85
C ILE A 242 11.47 -23.07 -13.73
N TRP A 243 10.79 -24.22 -13.63
CA TRP A 243 9.79 -24.48 -12.59
C TRP A 243 10.40 -24.48 -11.19
N GLY A 244 11.57 -25.09 -10.99
CA GLY A 244 12.28 -25.09 -9.72
C GLY A 244 12.60 -23.67 -9.25
N CYS A 245 13.21 -22.85 -10.12
CA CYS A 245 13.50 -21.45 -9.81
C CYS A 245 12.21 -20.66 -9.51
N PHE A 246 11.20 -20.81 -10.35
CA PHE A 246 9.93 -20.11 -10.19
C PHE A 246 9.23 -20.46 -8.86
N LEU A 247 9.16 -21.74 -8.49
CA LEU A 247 8.50 -22.19 -7.27
C LEU A 247 9.27 -21.79 -6.01
N ILE A 248 10.59 -21.89 -6.01
CA ILE A 248 11.43 -21.43 -4.88
C ILE A 248 11.27 -19.92 -4.67
N LEU A 249 11.32 -19.14 -5.75
CA LEU A 249 11.11 -17.69 -5.69
C LEU A 249 9.68 -17.35 -5.26
N THR A 250 8.68 -18.14 -5.65
CA THR A 250 7.28 -17.95 -5.24
C THR A 250 7.09 -18.22 -3.75
N ALA A 251 7.72 -19.28 -3.23
CA ALA A 251 7.73 -19.56 -1.79
C ALA A 251 8.41 -18.44 -1.00
N PHE A 252 9.57 -17.96 -1.48
CA PHE A 252 10.27 -16.82 -0.89
C PHE A 252 9.43 -15.53 -0.97
N HIS A 253 8.77 -15.27 -2.10
CA HIS A 253 7.88 -14.14 -2.31
C HIS A 253 6.75 -14.10 -1.27
N MET A 254 6.03 -15.22 -1.10
CA MET A 254 4.94 -15.32 -0.12
C MET A 254 5.45 -15.18 1.32
N TYR A 255 6.60 -15.78 1.63
CA TYR A 255 7.25 -15.62 2.93
C TYR A 255 7.64 -14.16 3.20
N ALA A 256 8.31 -13.50 2.27
CA ALA A 256 8.74 -12.11 2.40
C ALA A 256 7.53 -11.18 2.55
N ASN A 257 6.44 -11.42 1.81
CA ASN A 257 5.21 -10.65 1.99
C ASN A 257 4.57 -10.85 3.37
N TYR A 258 4.49 -12.09 3.85
CA TYR A 258 4.04 -12.38 5.21
C TYR A 258 4.87 -11.65 6.25
N ARG A 259 6.20 -11.64 6.10
CA ARG A 259 7.11 -10.91 6.99
C ARG A 259 6.91 -9.40 6.91
N ALA A 260 6.74 -8.83 5.72
CA ALA A 260 6.47 -7.41 5.52
C ALA A 260 5.20 -7.00 6.28
N VAL A 261 4.10 -7.70 6.03
CA VAL A 261 2.80 -7.38 6.63
C VAL A 261 2.79 -7.60 8.15
N SER A 262 3.56 -8.57 8.65
CA SER A 262 3.73 -8.83 10.09
C SER A 262 4.48 -7.72 10.83
N CYS A 263 5.27 -6.90 10.11
CA CYS A 263 5.94 -5.75 10.71
C CYS A 263 4.99 -4.57 10.97
N LEU A 264 3.85 -4.51 10.26
CA LEU A 264 2.94 -3.37 10.27
C LEU A 264 2.15 -3.26 11.58
N CYS A 265 2.18 -2.07 12.16
CA CYS A 265 1.43 -1.68 13.35
C CYS A 265 0.38 -0.62 12.98
N LEU A 266 -0.60 -1.00 12.15
CA LEU A 266 -1.66 -0.09 11.69
C LEU A 266 -2.48 0.45 12.86
N THR A 267 -2.66 1.78 12.88
CA THR A 267 -3.47 2.48 13.89
C THR A 267 -4.92 2.68 13.46
N SER A 268 -5.25 2.38 12.20
CA SER A 268 -6.63 2.42 11.71
C SER A 268 -7.47 1.32 12.36
N LEU A 269 -8.73 1.63 12.69
CA LEU A 269 -9.65 0.66 13.24
C LEU A 269 -10.37 -0.07 12.11
N ASN A 270 -10.32 -1.40 12.13
CA ASN A 270 -11.18 -2.28 11.35
C ASN A 270 -12.04 -3.13 12.29
N ARG A 271 -12.93 -3.94 11.72
CA ARG A 271 -13.86 -4.77 12.51
C ARG A 271 -13.12 -5.73 13.46
N GLU A 272 -11.99 -6.28 13.02
CA GLU A 272 -11.20 -7.22 13.82
C GLU A 272 -10.46 -6.54 14.97
N ARG A 273 -9.71 -5.46 14.70
CA ARG A 273 -8.98 -4.69 15.71
C ARG A 273 -9.93 -4.16 16.78
N VAL A 274 -11.14 -3.71 16.40
CA VAL A 274 -12.16 -3.29 17.37
C VAL A 274 -12.68 -4.48 18.19
N SER A 275 -12.92 -5.65 17.58
CA SER A 275 -13.30 -6.86 18.32
C SER A 275 -12.24 -7.26 19.37
N ILE A 276 -10.96 -7.20 19.01
CA ILE A 276 -9.83 -7.46 19.93
C ILE A 276 -9.83 -6.45 21.09
N LEU A 277 -9.98 -5.15 20.79
CA LEU A 277 -10.03 -4.08 21.78
C LEU A 277 -11.20 -4.25 22.75
N LEU A 278 -12.40 -4.50 22.23
CA LEU A 278 -13.61 -4.66 23.05
C LEU A 278 -13.53 -5.89 23.95
N LYS A 279 -13.05 -7.03 23.44
CA LYS A 279 -12.85 -8.23 24.25
C LYS A 279 -11.87 -7.98 25.40
N ALA A 280 -10.75 -7.30 25.14
CA ALA A 280 -9.77 -6.97 26.18
C ALA A 280 -10.33 -5.99 27.22
N PHE A 281 -11.09 -4.99 26.77
CA PHE A 281 -11.72 -4.01 27.64
C PHE A 281 -12.77 -4.66 28.55
N VAL A 282 -13.69 -5.45 28.00
CA VAL A 282 -14.75 -6.12 28.78
C VAL A 282 -14.20 -7.14 29.77
N SER A 283 -13.14 -7.88 29.40
CA SER A 283 -12.59 -8.94 30.25
C SER A 283 -11.63 -8.45 31.32
N SER A 284 -10.88 -7.38 31.06
CA SER A 284 -9.73 -6.98 31.88
C SER A 284 -9.71 -5.50 32.27
N ASP A 285 -10.71 -4.71 31.86
CA ASP A 285 -10.79 -3.26 32.01
C ASP A 285 -9.54 -2.50 31.52
N LYS A 286 -8.86 -3.07 30.50
CA LYS A 286 -7.62 -2.56 29.92
C LYS A 286 -7.81 -2.25 28.44
N VAL A 287 -7.31 -1.09 28.01
CA VAL A 287 -7.22 -0.71 26.60
C VAL A 287 -5.87 -1.15 26.03
N LEU A 288 -5.88 -2.01 25.01
CA LEU A 288 -4.66 -2.48 24.37
C LEU A 288 -4.04 -1.38 23.49
N THR A 289 -2.71 -1.36 23.44
CA THR A 289 -1.96 -0.50 22.50
C THR A 289 -2.07 -1.02 21.06
N PRO A 290 -1.86 -0.17 20.02
CA PRO A 290 -1.86 -0.61 18.63
C PRO A 290 -0.91 -1.79 18.37
N ARG A 291 0.26 -1.82 19.01
CA ARG A 291 1.23 -2.93 18.89
C ARG A 291 0.68 -4.24 19.45
N GLN A 292 0.04 -4.18 20.62
CA GLN A 292 -0.60 -5.34 21.24
C GLN A 292 -1.78 -5.86 20.42
N VAL A 293 -2.52 -4.98 19.74
CA VAL A 293 -3.59 -5.38 18.83
C VAL A 293 -3.00 -5.98 17.55
N ALA A 294 -1.98 -5.36 16.95
CA ALA A 294 -1.32 -5.83 15.74
C ALA A 294 -0.71 -7.24 15.88
N GLN A 295 -0.25 -7.60 17.08
CA GLN A 295 0.24 -8.96 17.40
C GLN A 295 -0.87 -10.02 17.50
N ARG A 296 -2.12 -9.60 17.74
CA ARG A 296 -3.29 -10.48 17.88
C ARG A 296 -4.16 -10.54 16.63
N GLU A 297 -4.01 -9.56 15.74
CA GLU A 297 -4.74 -9.48 14.47
C GLU A 297 -4.32 -10.62 13.52
N GLN A 298 -5.30 -11.23 12.89
CA GLN A 298 -5.12 -12.23 11.85
C GLN A 298 -4.74 -11.56 10.54
N ILE A 299 -3.57 -11.94 10.04
CA ILE A 299 -3.01 -11.38 8.82
C ILE A 299 -3.52 -12.12 7.58
N LEU A 300 -3.83 -13.41 7.70
CA LEU A 300 -4.28 -14.24 6.58
C LEU A 300 -5.73 -13.90 6.19
N PRO A 301 -6.01 -13.72 4.88
CA PRO A 301 -7.35 -13.39 4.41
C PRO A 301 -8.32 -14.56 4.68
N LEU A 302 -9.54 -14.20 5.08
CA LEU A 302 -10.61 -15.12 5.48
C LEU A 302 -11.09 -16.17 4.45
N PRO A 303 -10.88 -16.09 3.11
CA PRO A 303 -11.25 -17.18 2.22
C PRO A 303 -10.55 -18.51 2.55
N PHE A 304 -9.42 -18.48 3.23
CA PHE A 304 -8.69 -19.68 3.69
C PHE A 304 -9.19 -20.24 5.03
N ILE A 305 -10.02 -19.52 5.78
CA ILE A 305 -10.39 -19.89 7.16
C ILE A 305 -11.89 -20.15 7.33
N SER A 306 -12.80 -19.52 6.56
CA SER A 306 -14.21 -19.94 6.42
C SER A 306 -15.03 -18.78 5.85
N PHE A 307 -15.67 -19.02 4.70
CA PHE A 307 -16.77 -18.22 4.15
C PHE A 307 -18.05 -18.29 5.01
N TRP A 308 -18.06 -19.06 6.11
CA TRP A 308 -19.26 -19.46 6.85
C TRP A 308 -19.41 -18.88 8.26
N ASN A 309 -18.44 -18.14 8.81
CA ASN A 309 -18.66 -17.55 10.14
C ASN A 309 -19.52 -16.28 10.06
N LYS A 310 -20.83 -16.53 10.15
CA LYS A 310 -21.90 -15.56 10.36
C LYS A 310 -21.53 -14.63 11.53
N TRP A 311 -21.07 -13.45 11.13
CA TRP A 311 -20.87 -12.20 11.85
C TRP A 311 -21.67 -12.07 13.17
N SER A 312 -21.00 -12.37 14.29
CA SER A 312 -21.40 -11.94 15.63
C SER A 312 -20.22 -12.10 16.59
N VAL A 313 -19.81 -11.02 17.25
CA VAL A 313 -18.91 -11.13 18.41
C VAL A 313 -19.81 -11.36 19.63
N LYS A 314 -19.97 -12.62 20.04
CA LYS A 314 -20.50 -12.95 21.36
C LYS A 314 -19.39 -12.68 22.38
N THR A 315 -19.52 -11.62 23.15
CA THR A 315 -18.66 -11.35 24.31
C THR A 315 -19.14 -12.23 25.46
N GLY A 316 -18.53 -13.40 25.65
CA GLY A 316 -18.86 -14.26 26.79
C GLY A 316 -18.58 -13.55 28.12
N GLY A 317 -19.63 -13.32 28.90
CA GLY A 317 -19.59 -12.81 30.28
C GLY A 317 -20.54 -11.62 30.50
N ARG A 318 -21.53 -11.81 31.40
CA ARG A 318 -22.54 -10.91 32.05
C ARG A 318 -23.18 -9.74 31.28
N TYR A 319 -22.70 -9.40 30.09
CA TYR A 319 -23.19 -8.37 29.19
C TYR A 319 -23.11 -8.92 27.76
N ASP A 320 -23.99 -9.87 27.44
CA ASP A 320 -24.20 -10.33 26.05
C ASP A 320 -24.83 -9.19 25.24
N ARG A 321 -24.03 -8.22 24.79
CA ARG A 321 -24.48 -7.21 23.82
C ARG A 321 -23.89 -7.50 22.45
N LEU A 322 -24.79 -7.77 21.51
CA LEU A 322 -24.47 -7.98 20.10
C LEU A 322 -24.07 -6.63 19.48
N ILE A 323 -22.76 -6.34 19.39
CA ILE A 323 -22.29 -5.11 18.73
C ILE A 323 -22.37 -5.32 17.21
N LYS A 324 -23.39 -4.72 16.60
CA LYS A 324 -23.50 -4.62 15.14
C LYS A 324 -22.57 -3.51 14.64
N PHE A 325 -21.61 -3.85 13.81
CA PHE A 325 -20.69 -2.88 13.21
C PHE A 325 -21.35 -2.12 12.06
N GLY A 326 -21.14 -0.80 11.98
CA GLY A 326 -21.71 0.07 10.94
C GLY A 326 -22.92 0.91 11.39
N VAL A 327 -23.30 0.85 12.67
CA VAL A 327 -24.32 1.72 13.26
C VAL A 327 -23.63 2.89 13.97
N ARG A 328 -24.22 4.09 13.90
CA ARG A 328 -23.70 5.30 14.56
C ARG A 328 -23.62 5.02 16.06
N LEU A 329 -22.50 5.35 16.75
CA LEU A 329 -22.38 5.09 18.20
C LEU A 329 -23.55 5.66 19.02
N SER A 330 -24.16 6.75 18.54
CA SER A 330 -25.35 7.39 19.12
C SER A 330 -26.63 6.53 19.08
N SER A 331 -26.64 5.44 18.31
CA SER A 331 -27.79 4.53 18.18
C SER A 331 -27.67 3.29 19.08
N VAL A 332 -26.54 3.16 19.78
CA VAL A 332 -26.32 2.07 20.74
C VAL A 332 -26.91 2.53 22.09
N ASP A 333 -28.08 2.00 22.43
CA ASP A 333 -28.68 2.27 23.74
C ASP A 333 -27.86 1.56 24.83
N PHE A 334 -27.19 2.35 25.67
CA PHE A 334 -26.34 1.84 26.73
C PHE A 334 -27.14 1.37 27.96
N GLY A 335 -28.47 1.53 27.97
CA GLY A 335 -29.32 1.24 29.13
C GLY A 335 -29.01 2.17 30.32
N PRO A 336 -29.82 2.16 31.37
CA PRO A 336 -29.57 2.96 32.57
C PRO A 336 -28.29 2.45 33.24
N ARG A 337 -27.20 3.22 33.14
CA ARG A 337 -26.01 3.02 33.95
C ARG A 337 -26.15 3.86 35.20
N GLU A 338 -26.02 3.25 36.37
CA GLU A 338 -25.57 3.96 37.57
C GLU A 338 -24.21 4.58 37.22
N VAL A 339 -24.20 5.91 37.11
CA VAL A 339 -22.99 6.69 36.88
C VAL A 339 -22.23 6.66 38.20
N HIS A 340 -21.39 5.66 38.41
CA HIS A 340 -20.28 5.83 39.35
C HIS A 340 -19.42 6.97 38.80
N ALA A 341 -19.34 8.05 39.57
CA ALA A 341 -18.53 9.23 39.27
C ALA A 341 -17.03 8.88 39.29
N GLY A 342 -16.57 8.14 38.27
CA GLY A 342 -15.18 7.97 37.90
C GLY A 342 -14.91 8.80 36.67
N SER A 343 -13.84 9.60 36.67
CA SER A 343 -13.52 10.50 35.56
C SER A 343 -13.42 9.72 34.25
N TRP A 344 -14.34 9.96 33.32
CA TRP A 344 -14.21 9.49 31.95
C TRP A 344 -13.03 10.21 31.29
N LYS A 345 -11.84 9.62 31.33
CA LYS A 345 -10.77 10.04 30.41
C LYS A 345 -11.17 9.56 29.02
N CYS A 346 -11.77 10.46 28.25
CA CYS A 346 -11.90 10.30 26.81
C CYS A 346 -10.47 10.22 26.25
N VAL A 347 -9.97 9.00 26.02
CA VAL A 347 -8.72 8.82 25.29
C VAL A 347 -9.05 9.10 23.84
N HIS A 348 -8.91 10.37 23.45
CA HIS A 348 -8.89 10.74 22.05
C HIS A 348 -7.82 9.88 21.36
N LEU A 349 -8.24 8.95 20.51
CA LEU A 349 -7.40 8.32 19.49
C LEU A 349 -7.06 9.29 18.35
N CYS A 350 -7.03 10.60 18.63
CA CYS A 350 -6.44 11.60 17.76
C CYS A 350 -4.95 11.69 18.07
N ARG A 351 -4.12 11.60 17.02
CA ARG A 351 -2.70 11.96 17.08
C ARG A 351 -2.57 13.27 17.86
N SER A 352 -1.94 13.26 19.03
CA SER A 352 -1.56 14.51 19.68
C SER A 352 -0.48 15.17 18.82
N PRO A 353 -0.62 16.43 18.39
CA PRO A 353 0.53 17.24 18.04
C PRO A 353 1.25 17.53 19.37
N GLN A 354 2.37 16.88 19.61
CA GLN A 354 3.21 17.25 20.76
C GLN A 354 3.80 18.65 20.55
N ALA A 355 3.55 19.48 21.56
CA ALA A 355 4.38 20.57 22.09
C ALA A 355 4.67 21.80 21.19
N ARG A 356 4.06 22.93 21.58
CA ARG A 356 4.80 24.19 21.75
C ARG A 356 4.31 24.86 23.04
N ASP A 357 5.00 24.55 24.14
CA ASP A 357 5.24 25.53 25.19
C ASP A 357 6.52 26.28 24.78
N ILE A 358 6.38 27.57 24.48
CA ILE A 358 7.46 28.55 24.57
C ILE A 358 6.78 29.79 25.15
N GLY A 359 7.29 30.25 26.30
CA GLY A 359 6.70 31.29 27.13
C GLY A 359 6.80 32.70 26.60
#